data_AF-A0A0D6KI12-F1
#
_entry.id   AF-A0A0D6KI12-F1
#
_cell.length_a   1.000
_cell.length_b   1.000
_cell.length_c   1.000
_cell.angle_alpha   90.00
_cell.angle_beta   90.00
_cell.angle_gamma   90.00
#
_symmetry.space_group_name_H-M   'P 1'
#
loop_
_entity.id
_entity.type
_entity.pdbx_description
1 polymer ?
#
loop_
_entity_poly.entity_id
_entity_poly.type
_entity_poly.pdbx_seq_one_letter_code
_entity_poly.pdbx_strand_id
1 'polypeptide(L)'
;MEKLATDIFTLWREEGRQNIQQNFEVFRSLVTQTKDLAEHGQYDAAAVYAQIAGLHAVHQHCGLLASFELEQILTSIGLKTMPGSLYKNHSLPGQPKNILHVASNIAEPFSGIPRLLRRWIQQDSDRSHSLVLTQQSPRNVPKICQEAVSKSNGKIYLLNGCIGGFVSRAKRLREIAASADVVVVHALEHDVIPTIAFANKLQSPPVIRVNHGDNCFWFGVSTSDIVANLRVSGMYLSQNRRGIEKERNMLIPTVLEPFYRTLSRAEAKEKLGLAKNSVLLLSIARPPKYRSLEGISFADTHIQLLKKYDQAILLVVGPGESEDWSAAIQETQGRIIVLKQTEDTSIFYQAADIYLDSFPFVSITSLLEAGSYGLPLVTRYPYSDGCEILGADMPGLDGNMIRVRDTKEYEAILSRLIEDEKFRLFLGEATQRKITETHIGNNWLKLLNDIYFHASILPRVNIQSPVKDMMFLGEPDVFFPRIHGFKVEIEELFRWHLNVMPADLRLRFWIDDIKKNGFTGLSQLKYLLPEWLKFFYLITENNFFHRQ
;
A
#
# COMPACT_ATOMS: atom_id res chain seq x y z
N MET A 1 3.31 23.44 -24.96
CA MET A 1 3.05 22.54 -23.82
C MET A 1 2.41 21.23 -24.25
N GLU A 2 1.36 21.20 -25.06
CA GLU A 2 0.71 19.93 -25.48
C GLU A 2 1.62 19.02 -26.34
N LYS A 3 2.35 19.60 -27.31
CA LYS A 3 3.35 18.86 -28.11
C LYS A 3 4.55 18.36 -27.28
N LEU A 4 4.87 19.04 -26.17
CA LEU A 4 5.94 18.66 -25.23
C LEU A 4 5.48 17.52 -24.31
N ALA A 5 4.25 17.57 -23.80
CA ALA A 5 3.67 16.50 -22.98
C ALA A 5 3.61 15.15 -23.73
N THR A 6 3.27 15.18 -25.02
CA THR A 6 3.28 13.98 -25.89
C THR A 6 4.68 13.39 -26.08
N ASP A 7 5.72 14.22 -26.05
CA ASP A 7 7.12 13.79 -26.19
C ASP A 7 7.63 13.10 -24.90
N ILE A 8 7.29 13.64 -23.73
CA ILE A 8 7.67 13.08 -22.40
C ILE A 8 7.15 11.66 -22.20
N PHE A 9 5.84 11.47 -22.39
CA PHE A 9 5.25 10.16 -22.14
C PHE A 9 5.76 9.13 -23.16
N THR A 10 6.23 9.57 -24.33
CA THR A 10 6.92 8.70 -25.29
C THR A 10 8.28 8.29 -24.74
N LEU A 11 9.10 9.24 -24.27
CA LEU A 11 10.39 8.94 -23.63
C LEU A 11 10.22 8.01 -22.41
N TRP A 12 9.27 8.28 -21.53
CA TRP A 12 9.03 7.45 -20.34
C TRP A 12 8.59 6.03 -20.70
N ARG A 13 7.82 5.84 -21.78
CA ARG A 13 7.48 4.50 -22.28
C ARG A 13 8.73 3.76 -22.75
N GLU A 14 9.62 4.42 -23.48
CA GLU A 14 10.84 3.81 -23.99
C GLU A 14 11.80 3.41 -22.86
N GLU A 15 12.08 4.34 -21.94
CA GLU A 15 12.87 4.06 -20.72
C GLU A 15 12.24 2.94 -19.89
N GLY A 16 10.92 2.99 -19.72
CA GLY A 16 10.14 1.98 -19.01
C GLY A 16 10.31 0.58 -19.58
N ARG A 17 10.22 0.44 -20.90
CA ARG A 17 10.42 -0.85 -21.59
C ARG A 17 11.81 -1.42 -21.35
N GLN A 18 12.84 -0.59 -21.47
CA GLN A 18 14.24 -1.01 -21.25
C GLN A 18 14.47 -1.44 -19.80
N ASN A 19 14.01 -0.64 -18.84
CA ASN A 19 14.12 -0.95 -17.42
C ASN A 19 13.41 -2.27 -17.07
N ILE A 20 12.19 -2.48 -17.57
CA ILE A 20 11.43 -3.70 -17.31
C ILE A 20 12.17 -4.94 -17.81
N GLN A 21 12.76 -4.89 -19.01
CA GLN A 21 13.51 -6.02 -19.57
C GLN A 21 14.70 -6.40 -18.69
N GLN A 22 15.51 -5.42 -18.27
CA GLN A 22 16.66 -5.65 -17.38
C GLN A 22 16.21 -6.20 -16.02
N ASN A 23 15.18 -5.59 -15.42
CA ASN A 23 14.65 -6.03 -14.14
C ASN A 23 14.08 -7.45 -14.20
N PHE A 24 13.48 -7.83 -15.34
CA PHE A 24 12.95 -9.18 -15.55
C PHE A 24 14.05 -10.23 -15.61
N GLU A 25 15.21 -9.95 -16.21
CA GLU A 25 16.34 -10.88 -16.21
C GLU A 25 16.83 -11.20 -14.78
N VAL A 26 16.97 -10.18 -13.94
CA VAL A 26 17.31 -10.34 -12.51
C VAL A 26 16.23 -11.17 -11.80
N PHE A 27 14.95 -10.85 -12.02
CA PHE A 27 13.84 -11.60 -11.46
C PHE A 27 13.90 -13.09 -11.86
N ARG A 28 14.13 -13.40 -13.14
CA ARG A 28 14.26 -14.77 -13.64
C ARG A 28 15.39 -15.55 -12.99
N SER A 29 16.53 -14.89 -12.73
CA SER A 29 17.64 -15.50 -11.98
C SER A 29 17.19 -15.90 -10.57
N LEU A 30 16.49 -15.01 -9.85
CA LEU A 30 15.96 -15.29 -8.51
C LEU A 30 14.93 -16.41 -8.51
N VAL A 31 14.04 -16.48 -9.51
CA VAL A 31 13.09 -17.59 -9.68
C VAL A 31 13.82 -18.92 -9.87
N THR A 32 14.88 -18.93 -10.68
CA THR A 32 15.68 -20.13 -10.96
C THR A 32 16.35 -20.65 -9.69
N GLN A 33 16.96 -19.77 -8.90
CA GLN A 33 17.58 -20.14 -7.61
C GLN A 33 16.55 -20.59 -6.58
N THR A 34 15.38 -19.93 -6.53
CA THR A 34 14.26 -20.33 -5.67
C THR A 34 13.84 -21.77 -5.97
N LYS A 35 13.71 -22.11 -7.26
CA LYS A 35 13.33 -23.44 -7.73
C LYS A 35 14.38 -24.49 -7.35
N ASP A 36 15.66 -24.22 -7.64
CA ASP A 36 16.76 -25.13 -7.32
C ASP A 36 16.82 -25.45 -5.82
N LEU A 37 16.73 -24.43 -4.96
CA LEU A 37 16.71 -24.60 -3.51
C LEU A 37 15.52 -25.46 -3.06
N ALA A 38 14.33 -25.24 -3.63
CA ALA A 38 13.14 -26.01 -3.27
C ALA A 38 13.23 -27.48 -3.74
N GLU A 39 13.82 -27.74 -4.91
CA GLU A 39 14.05 -29.11 -5.42
C GLU A 39 15.04 -29.90 -4.55
N HIS A 40 16.03 -29.21 -3.97
CA HIS A 40 16.98 -29.78 -3.01
C HIS A 40 16.47 -29.84 -1.55
N GLY A 41 15.20 -29.51 -1.30
CA GLY A 41 14.59 -29.56 0.03
C GLY A 41 15.01 -28.42 0.97
N GLN A 42 15.71 -27.40 0.47
CA GLN A 42 16.13 -26.23 1.25
C GLN A 42 15.01 -25.19 1.32
N TYR A 43 13.89 -25.57 1.94
CA TYR A 43 12.63 -24.81 1.84
C TYR A 43 12.66 -23.41 2.45
N ASP A 44 13.33 -23.23 3.60
CA ASP A 44 13.47 -21.89 4.19
C ASP A 44 14.33 -20.97 3.30
N ALA A 45 15.40 -21.49 2.69
CA ALA A 45 16.22 -20.73 1.75
C ALA A 45 15.40 -20.34 0.52
N ALA A 46 14.68 -21.30 -0.06
CA ALA A 46 13.80 -21.06 -1.21
C ALA A 46 12.75 -19.98 -0.89
N ALA A 47 12.10 -20.04 0.28
CA ALA A 47 11.14 -19.03 0.72
C ALA A 47 11.76 -17.63 0.83
N VAL A 48 12.98 -17.52 1.36
CA VAL A 48 13.70 -16.24 1.44
C VAL A 48 14.04 -15.70 0.04
N TYR A 49 14.52 -16.55 -0.87
CA TYR A 49 14.79 -16.14 -2.26
C TYR A 49 13.53 -15.70 -3.00
N ALA A 50 12.40 -16.40 -2.80
CA ALA A 50 11.11 -16.00 -3.34
C ALA A 50 10.68 -14.62 -2.80
N GLN A 51 10.86 -14.37 -1.50
CA GLN A 51 10.57 -13.06 -0.90
C GLN A 51 11.46 -11.96 -1.50
N ILE A 52 12.76 -12.23 -1.71
CA ILE A 52 13.67 -11.29 -2.38
C ILE A 52 13.22 -11.03 -3.82
N ALA A 53 12.79 -12.05 -4.57
CA ALA A 53 12.25 -11.89 -5.92
C ALA A 53 10.99 -11.02 -5.95
N GLY A 54 10.08 -11.22 -5.01
CA GLY A 54 8.90 -10.37 -4.86
C GLY A 54 9.27 -8.92 -4.52
N LEU A 55 10.22 -8.72 -3.60
CA LEU A 55 10.68 -7.38 -3.23
C LEU A 55 11.39 -6.66 -4.37
N HIS A 56 12.19 -7.39 -5.16
CA HIS A 56 12.78 -6.90 -6.40
C HIS A 56 11.70 -6.43 -7.37
N ALA A 57 10.67 -7.26 -7.62
CA ALA A 57 9.58 -6.89 -8.52
C ALA A 57 8.77 -5.66 -8.05
N VAL A 58 8.69 -5.42 -6.73
CA VAL A 58 8.03 -4.23 -6.16
C VAL A 58 8.88 -2.97 -6.35
N HIS A 59 10.17 -3.01 -6.02
CA HIS A 59 11.06 -1.84 -6.11
C HIS A 59 11.49 -1.53 -7.56
N GLN A 60 11.73 -2.58 -8.32
CA GLN A 60 12.21 -2.56 -9.70
C GLN A 60 11.26 -3.36 -10.57
N HIS A 61 10.16 -2.69 -10.98
CA HIS A 61 9.09 -3.31 -11.75
C HIS A 61 9.62 -4.10 -12.94
N CYS A 62 9.28 -5.39 -13.01
CA CYS A 62 9.77 -6.34 -14.00
C CYS A 62 8.68 -6.77 -15.00
N GLY A 63 7.61 -5.99 -15.12
CA GLY A 63 6.50 -6.28 -16.04
C GLY A 63 5.52 -7.33 -15.52
N LEU A 64 5.62 -7.68 -14.23
CA LEU A 64 4.76 -8.65 -13.54
C LEU A 64 4.05 -7.99 -12.36
N LEU A 65 2.76 -8.30 -12.20
CA LEU A 65 1.98 -7.94 -11.00
C LEU A 65 1.69 -9.16 -10.09
N ALA A 66 2.06 -10.35 -10.57
CA ALA A 66 2.06 -11.63 -9.85
C ALA A 66 3.02 -12.58 -10.58
N SER A 67 3.48 -13.64 -9.91
CA SER A 67 4.31 -14.69 -10.49
C SER A 67 3.72 -16.06 -10.19
N PHE A 68 3.20 -16.73 -11.22
CA PHE A 68 2.60 -18.05 -11.05
C PHE A 68 3.65 -19.11 -10.76
N GLU A 69 4.87 -18.95 -11.31
CA GLU A 69 5.99 -19.86 -11.03
C GLU A 69 6.41 -19.83 -9.56
N LEU A 70 6.59 -18.65 -8.97
CA LEU A 70 6.93 -18.54 -7.54
C LEU A 70 5.78 -19.04 -6.66
N GLU A 71 4.53 -18.70 -6.99
CA GLU A 71 3.35 -19.19 -6.25
C GLU A 71 3.28 -20.71 -6.20
N GLN A 72 3.60 -21.38 -7.32
CA GLN A 72 3.65 -22.84 -7.37
C GLN A 72 4.77 -23.41 -6.52
N ILE A 73 5.96 -22.82 -6.54
CA ILE A 73 7.06 -23.24 -5.68
C ILE A 73 6.68 -23.09 -4.20
N LEU A 74 6.12 -21.94 -3.81
CA LEU A 74 5.67 -21.65 -2.45
C LEU A 74 4.55 -22.59 -2.00
N THR A 75 3.59 -22.87 -2.88
CA THR A 75 2.50 -23.83 -2.62
C THR A 75 3.07 -25.24 -2.44
N SER A 76 4.01 -25.65 -3.29
CA SER A 76 4.70 -26.95 -3.17
C SER A 76 5.45 -27.08 -1.85
N ILE A 77 6.17 -26.03 -1.42
CA ILE A 77 6.80 -25.96 -0.10
C ILE A 77 5.74 -26.16 0.99
N GLY A 78 4.63 -25.42 0.94
CA GLY A 78 3.56 -25.50 1.93
C GLY A 78 2.87 -26.86 2.01
N LEU A 79 2.72 -27.57 0.88
CA LEU A 79 2.15 -28.91 0.82
C LEU A 79 3.12 -29.98 1.35
N LYS A 80 4.42 -29.87 1.05
CA LYS A 80 5.44 -30.84 1.48
C LYS A 80 5.80 -30.70 2.96
N THR A 81 5.84 -29.47 3.48
CA THR A 81 6.31 -29.20 4.86
C THR A 81 5.20 -29.25 5.90
N MET A 82 3.95 -29.07 5.47
CA MET A 82 2.78 -29.12 6.33
C MET A 82 1.75 -30.07 5.70
N PRO A 83 2.06 -31.39 5.64
CA PRO A 83 1.14 -32.38 5.13
C PRO A 83 -0.13 -32.38 5.96
N GLY A 84 -1.23 -32.74 5.32
CA GLY A 84 -2.54 -32.52 5.90
C GLY A 84 -2.73 -33.22 7.25
N SER A 85 -3.13 -32.46 8.27
CA SER A 85 -3.64 -33.02 9.52
C SER A 85 -5.15 -33.23 9.40
N LEU A 86 -5.74 -34.15 10.17
CA LEU A 86 -7.19 -34.38 10.24
C LEU A 86 -7.91 -33.15 10.83
N TYR A 87 -7.95 -32.05 10.09
CA TYR A 87 -8.72 -30.87 10.46
C TYR A 87 -10.11 -30.93 9.84
N LYS A 88 -11.12 -30.56 10.64
CA LYS A 88 -12.53 -30.56 10.24
C LYS A 88 -12.70 -29.70 9.00
N ASN A 89 -13.45 -30.20 8.01
CA ASN A 89 -14.00 -29.37 6.95
C ASN A 89 -14.59 -28.11 7.57
N HIS A 90 -14.03 -26.94 7.23
CA HIS A 90 -14.63 -25.66 7.58
C HIS A 90 -15.88 -25.50 6.71
N SER A 91 -17.00 -26.10 7.12
CA SER A 91 -18.31 -25.59 6.74
C SER A 91 -18.42 -24.23 7.38
N LEU A 92 -18.39 -23.18 6.56
CA LEU A 92 -18.46 -21.83 7.08
C LEU A 92 -19.80 -21.63 7.77
N PRO A 93 -19.81 -21.04 8.97
CA PRO A 93 -21.06 -20.53 9.50
C PRO A 93 -21.60 -19.52 8.49
N GLY A 94 -22.92 -19.54 8.22
CA GLY A 94 -23.56 -18.60 7.29
C GLY A 94 -23.33 -17.12 7.64
N GLN A 95 -22.80 -16.84 8.83
CA GLN A 95 -22.21 -15.57 9.24
C GLN A 95 -20.91 -15.84 10.02
N PRO A 96 -19.73 -15.37 9.55
CA PRO A 96 -18.48 -15.53 10.28
C PRO A 96 -18.50 -14.73 11.58
N LYS A 97 -17.93 -15.28 12.64
CA LYS A 97 -17.80 -14.65 13.96
C LYS A 97 -16.36 -14.34 14.33
N ASN A 98 -15.42 -15.18 13.89
CA ASN A 98 -13.99 -15.06 14.20
C ASN A 98 -13.22 -14.71 12.93
N ILE A 99 -12.72 -13.48 12.86
CA ILE A 99 -11.93 -12.97 11.74
C ILE A 99 -10.46 -12.94 12.16
N LEU A 100 -9.60 -13.54 11.35
CA LEU A 100 -8.15 -13.44 11.53
C LEU A 100 -7.54 -12.52 10.48
N HIS A 101 -7.04 -11.37 10.93
CA HIS A 101 -6.23 -10.48 10.12
C HIS A 101 -4.77 -10.96 10.09
N VAL A 102 -4.13 -10.95 8.93
CA VAL A 102 -2.71 -11.28 8.76
C VAL A 102 -2.01 -10.10 8.11
N ALA A 103 -0.99 -9.54 8.74
CA ALA A 103 -0.16 -8.48 8.17
C ALA A 103 1.33 -8.78 8.38
N SER A 104 2.20 -8.22 7.55
CA SER A 104 3.64 -8.49 7.70
C SER A 104 4.23 -7.72 8.88
N ASN A 105 3.99 -6.40 8.89
CA ASN A 105 4.27 -5.51 10.00
C ASN A 105 3.31 -4.32 9.95
N ILE A 106 3.13 -3.64 11.08
CA ILE A 106 2.29 -2.45 11.25
C ILE A 106 3.02 -1.39 12.08
N ALA A 107 4.35 -1.33 11.97
CA ALA A 107 5.21 -0.52 12.83
C ALA A 107 4.95 0.99 12.72
N GLU A 108 4.52 1.45 11.54
CA GLU A 108 4.20 2.85 11.27
C GLU A 108 2.68 3.08 11.43
N PRO A 109 2.18 3.53 12.60
CA PRO A 109 0.74 3.63 12.90
C PRO A 109 -0.06 4.45 11.89
N PHE A 110 0.57 5.42 11.23
CA PHE A 110 -0.06 6.36 10.31
C PHE A 110 0.07 5.95 8.83
N SER A 111 0.72 4.81 8.55
CA SER A 111 0.70 4.22 7.21
C SER A 111 -0.69 3.66 6.87
N GLY A 112 -0.91 3.26 5.61
CA GLY A 112 -2.24 2.87 5.12
C GLY A 112 -2.79 1.60 5.79
N ILE A 113 -1.96 0.57 5.95
CA ILE A 113 -2.36 -0.75 6.47
C ILE A 113 -2.86 -0.69 7.93
N PRO A 114 -2.13 -0.15 8.92
CA PRO A 114 -2.61 -0.07 10.30
C PRO A 114 -3.88 0.77 10.43
N ARG A 115 -4.03 1.85 9.66
CA ARG A 115 -5.27 2.65 9.64
C ARG A 115 -6.45 1.85 9.10
N LEU A 116 -6.27 1.18 7.96
CA LEU A 116 -7.28 0.31 7.37
C LEU A 116 -7.70 -0.79 8.35
N LEU A 117 -6.72 -1.49 8.92
CA LEU A 117 -6.95 -2.58 9.88
C LEU A 117 -7.68 -2.10 11.12
N ARG A 118 -7.21 -1.01 11.76
CA ARG A 118 -7.85 -0.44 12.95
C ARG A 118 -9.31 -0.10 12.68
N ARG A 119 -9.57 0.65 11.61
CA ARG A 119 -10.91 1.13 11.26
C ARG A 119 -11.84 -0.03 10.88
N TRP A 120 -11.31 -1.06 10.21
CA TRP A 120 -12.08 -2.25 9.86
C TRP A 120 -12.58 -2.96 11.12
N ILE A 121 -11.68 -3.21 12.07
CA ILE A 121 -12.01 -3.85 13.36
C ILE A 121 -12.98 -2.99 14.17
N GLN A 122 -12.79 -1.66 14.18
CA GLN A 122 -13.66 -0.76 14.93
C GLN A 122 -15.08 -0.67 14.36
N GLN A 123 -15.23 -0.77 13.04
CA GLN A 123 -16.52 -0.68 12.39
C GLN A 123 -17.27 -2.02 12.36
N ASP A 124 -16.56 -3.14 12.25
CA ASP A 124 -17.13 -4.50 12.33
C ASP A 124 -17.25 -4.96 13.79
N SER A 125 -18.09 -4.27 14.57
CA SER A 125 -18.21 -4.50 16.03
C SER A 125 -18.89 -5.82 16.41
N ASP A 126 -19.56 -6.49 15.46
CA ASP A 126 -20.34 -7.70 15.71
C ASP A 126 -19.48 -8.97 15.72
N ARG A 127 -18.20 -8.86 15.36
CA ARG A 127 -17.27 -9.98 15.20
C ARG A 127 -16.04 -9.83 16.09
N SER A 128 -15.37 -10.95 16.31
CA SER A 128 -14.08 -10.96 16.98
C SER A 128 -12.94 -10.92 15.98
N HIS A 129 -11.97 -10.01 16.19
CA HIS A 129 -10.88 -9.80 15.27
C HIS A 129 -9.53 -10.07 15.93
N SER A 130 -8.90 -11.17 15.54
CA SER A 130 -7.49 -11.45 15.92
C SER A 130 -6.53 -10.99 14.83
N LEU A 131 -5.28 -10.74 15.20
CA LEU A 131 -4.24 -10.25 14.30
C LEU A 131 -2.97 -11.10 14.42
N VAL A 132 -2.46 -11.59 13.29
CA VAL A 132 -1.15 -12.22 13.19
C VAL A 132 -0.19 -11.30 12.45
N LEU A 133 0.99 -11.08 13.04
CA LEU A 133 2.07 -10.31 12.44
C LEU A 133 3.26 -11.22 12.11
N THR A 134 3.60 -11.33 10.82
CA THR A 134 4.55 -12.34 10.33
C THR A 134 6.02 -11.95 10.51
N GLN A 135 6.32 -10.64 10.45
CA GLN A 135 7.68 -10.07 10.39
C GLN A 135 7.77 -8.75 11.18
N GLN A 136 7.14 -8.69 12.37
CA GLN A 136 6.99 -7.48 13.17
C GLN A 136 8.07 -7.34 14.26
N SER A 137 8.65 -6.15 14.42
CA SER A 137 9.48 -5.85 15.59
C SER A 137 8.64 -5.82 16.88
N PRO A 138 9.08 -6.48 17.98
CA PRO A 138 8.28 -6.64 19.19
C PRO A 138 7.88 -5.31 19.83
N ARG A 139 8.75 -4.30 19.72
CA ARG A 139 8.56 -2.97 20.33
C ARG A 139 7.60 -2.06 19.53
N ASN A 140 7.19 -2.47 18.33
CA ASN A 140 6.56 -1.58 17.36
C ASN A 140 5.12 -1.97 17.01
N VAL A 141 4.37 -2.61 17.91
CA VAL A 141 2.93 -2.83 17.68
C VAL A 141 2.17 -1.60 18.18
N PRO A 142 1.50 -0.81 17.33
CA PRO A 142 0.82 0.41 17.77
C PRO A 142 -0.29 0.16 18.79
N LYS A 143 -0.34 0.95 19.87
CA LYS A 143 -1.38 0.86 20.91
C LYS A 143 -2.79 0.93 20.32
N ILE A 144 -3.01 1.79 19.33
CA ILE A 144 -4.29 1.92 18.63
C ILE A 144 -4.79 0.61 18.03
N CYS A 145 -3.89 -0.24 17.52
CA CYS A 145 -4.24 -1.55 16.96
C CYS A 145 -4.41 -2.58 18.08
N GLN A 146 -3.59 -2.52 19.14
CA GLN A 146 -3.75 -3.37 20.33
C GLN A 146 -5.12 -3.17 20.98
N GLU A 147 -5.53 -1.92 21.15
CA GLU A 147 -6.82 -1.57 21.72
C GLU A 147 -7.99 -2.02 20.84
N ALA A 148 -7.91 -1.82 19.53
CA ALA A 148 -8.95 -2.27 18.59
C ALA A 148 -9.14 -3.80 18.65
N VAL A 149 -8.04 -4.56 18.58
CA VAL A 149 -8.07 -6.03 18.67
C VAL A 149 -8.62 -6.48 20.02
N SER A 150 -8.13 -5.91 21.13
CA SER A 150 -8.58 -6.25 22.48
C SER A 150 -10.07 -5.97 22.68
N LYS A 151 -10.58 -4.81 22.23
CA LYS A 151 -12.01 -4.45 22.30
C LYS A 151 -12.90 -5.39 21.47
N SER A 152 -12.36 -5.98 20.41
CA SER A 152 -13.04 -7.04 19.64
C SER A 152 -12.93 -8.44 20.25
N ASN A 153 -12.41 -8.58 21.48
CA ASN A 153 -12.14 -9.87 22.13
C ASN A 153 -11.13 -10.77 21.38
N GLY A 154 -10.32 -10.18 20.50
CA GLY A 154 -9.31 -10.89 19.72
C GLY A 154 -7.94 -10.93 20.39
N LYS A 155 -6.97 -11.55 19.70
CA LYS A 155 -5.59 -11.68 20.17
C LYS A 155 -4.59 -11.25 19.10
N ILE A 156 -3.43 -10.74 19.53
CA ILE A 156 -2.30 -10.43 18.65
C ILE A 156 -1.23 -11.52 18.79
N TYR A 157 -0.73 -12.02 17.65
CA TYR A 157 0.30 -13.04 17.56
C TYR A 157 1.51 -12.51 16.78
N LEU A 158 2.72 -12.68 17.30
CA LEU A 158 3.97 -12.33 16.64
C LEU A 158 4.72 -13.60 16.23
N LEU A 159 4.90 -13.85 14.92
CA LEU A 159 5.45 -15.12 14.44
C LEU A 159 6.99 -15.17 14.46
N ASN A 160 7.65 -14.01 14.28
CA ASN A 160 9.11 -13.89 14.24
C ASN A 160 9.77 -13.88 15.62
N GLY A 161 8.98 -13.94 16.70
CA GLY A 161 9.47 -14.00 18.08
C GLY A 161 9.88 -15.39 18.57
N CYS A 162 9.72 -16.45 17.77
CA CYS A 162 10.15 -17.80 18.16
C CYS A 162 11.05 -18.47 17.11
N ILE A 163 11.88 -19.41 17.58
CA ILE A 163 12.90 -20.13 16.81
C ILE A 163 12.31 -20.71 15.51
N GLY A 164 13.03 -20.55 14.39
CA GLY A 164 12.66 -21.07 13.07
C GLY A 164 12.70 -20.02 11.97
N GLY A 165 12.58 -20.48 10.72
CA GLY A 165 12.51 -19.64 9.51
C GLY A 165 11.08 -19.38 9.04
N PHE A 166 10.93 -19.01 7.78
CA PHE A 166 9.64 -18.71 7.15
C PHE A 166 8.70 -19.91 7.10
N VAL A 167 9.20 -21.13 6.92
CA VAL A 167 8.38 -22.35 6.92
C VAL A 167 7.76 -22.58 8.31
N SER A 168 8.55 -22.43 9.37
CA SER A 168 8.05 -22.54 10.74
C SER A 168 7.01 -21.47 11.08
N ARG A 169 7.17 -20.25 10.55
CA ARG A 169 6.17 -19.17 10.71
C ARG A 169 4.88 -19.49 9.96
N ALA A 170 4.99 -20.01 8.73
CA ALA A 170 3.83 -20.43 7.96
C ALA A 170 3.04 -21.54 8.67
N LYS A 171 3.73 -22.49 9.31
CA LYS A 171 3.09 -23.52 10.13
C LYS A 171 2.31 -22.93 11.32
N ARG A 172 2.93 -22.02 12.08
CA ARG A 172 2.25 -21.32 13.19
C ARG A 172 1.05 -20.51 12.69
N LEU A 173 1.18 -19.83 11.55
CA LEU A 173 0.07 -19.09 10.96
C LEU A 173 -1.10 -20.03 10.64
N ARG A 174 -0.84 -21.19 10.04
CA ARG A 174 -1.88 -22.21 9.77
C ARG A 174 -2.54 -22.73 11.05
N GLU A 175 -1.75 -22.99 12.09
CA GLU A 175 -2.25 -23.44 13.40
C GLU A 175 -3.16 -22.39 14.05
N ILE A 176 -2.79 -21.11 14.01
CA ILE A 176 -3.62 -20.02 14.55
C ILE A 176 -4.90 -19.86 13.72
N ALA A 177 -4.78 -19.90 12.39
CA ALA A 177 -5.88 -19.76 11.45
C ALA A 177 -6.93 -20.87 11.58
N ALA A 178 -6.59 -22.04 12.11
CA ALA A 178 -7.54 -23.14 12.31
C ALA A 178 -8.73 -22.78 13.22
N SER A 179 -8.63 -21.71 14.02
CA SER A 179 -9.72 -21.21 14.86
C SER A 179 -10.56 -20.08 14.22
N ALA A 180 -10.15 -19.59 13.05
CA ALA A 180 -10.82 -18.52 12.34
C ALA A 180 -11.92 -19.04 11.42
N ASP A 181 -13.00 -18.28 11.29
CA ASP A 181 -14.01 -18.53 10.26
C ASP A 181 -13.52 -17.98 8.92
N VAL A 182 -12.84 -16.84 8.91
CA VAL A 182 -12.29 -16.19 7.71
C VAL A 182 -10.92 -15.58 8.02
N VAL A 183 -10.01 -15.66 7.07
CA VAL A 183 -8.70 -14.99 7.11
C VAL A 183 -8.71 -13.80 6.17
N VAL A 184 -8.29 -12.62 6.65
CA VAL A 184 -8.10 -11.41 5.85
C VAL A 184 -6.62 -11.04 5.81
N VAL A 185 -6.00 -11.14 4.64
CA VAL A 185 -4.57 -10.90 4.42
C VAL A 185 -4.34 -9.47 3.96
N HIS A 186 -3.64 -8.71 4.80
CA HIS A 186 -3.10 -7.35 4.60
C HIS A 186 -1.55 -7.40 4.52
N ALA A 187 -1.00 -8.54 4.17
CA ALA A 187 0.45 -8.75 4.13
C ALA A 187 1.09 -7.91 3.03
N LEU A 188 2.29 -7.41 3.31
CA LEU A 188 3.09 -6.70 2.32
C LEU A 188 3.31 -7.61 1.11
N GLU A 189 3.52 -6.94 -0.01
CA GLU A 189 3.57 -7.50 -1.35
C GLU A 189 4.48 -8.73 -1.49
N HIS A 190 5.64 -8.67 -0.84
CA HIS A 190 6.70 -9.66 -0.93
C HIS A 190 6.60 -10.76 0.14
N ASP A 191 5.66 -10.67 1.08
CA ASP A 191 5.57 -11.64 2.19
C ASP A 191 5.05 -13.00 1.71
N VAL A 192 5.94 -13.98 1.72
CA VAL A 192 5.64 -15.34 1.25
C VAL A 192 4.94 -16.21 2.28
N ILE A 193 4.93 -15.79 3.55
CA ILE A 193 4.46 -16.62 4.68
C ILE A 193 2.97 -17.01 4.51
N PRO A 194 2.04 -16.09 4.17
CA PRO A 194 0.64 -16.44 3.94
C PRO A 194 0.46 -17.45 2.79
N THR A 195 1.20 -17.31 1.70
CA THR A 195 1.12 -18.23 0.54
C THR A 195 1.53 -19.65 0.93
N ILE A 196 2.63 -19.79 1.68
CA ILE A 196 3.08 -21.10 2.18
C ILE A 196 2.05 -21.64 3.19
N ALA A 197 1.56 -20.79 4.11
CA ALA A 197 0.63 -21.18 5.17
C ALA A 197 -0.69 -21.70 4.59
N PHE A 198 -1.24 -21.07 3.57
CA PHE A 198 -2.56 -21.41 3.01
C PHE A 198 -2.50 -22.26 1.72
N ALA A 199 -1.33 -22.84 1.43
CA ALA A 199 -1.12 -23.72 0.28
C ALA A 199 -2.13 -24.88 0.20
N ASN A 200 -2.52 -25.46 1.35
CA ASN A 200 -3.57 -26.48 1.42
C ASN A 200 -4.94 -25.84 1.73
N LYS A 201 -5.69 -25.54 0.68
CA LYS A 201 -6.99 -24.85 0.75
C LYS A 201 -8.09 -25.65 1.43
N LEU A 202 -8.02 -26.99 1.35
CA LEU A 202 -8.98 -27.87 2.02
C LEU A 202 -8.80 -27.84 3.54
N GLN A 203 -7.63 -27.39 4.02
CA GLN A 203 -7.29 -27.30 5.44
C GLN A 203 -7.07 -25.86 5.91
N SER A 204 -7.56 -24.90 5.14
CA SER A 204 -7.49 -23.49 5.48
C SER A 204 -8.91 -22.90 5.50
N PRO A 205 -9.19 -21.93 6.39
CA PRO A 205 -10.37 -21.09 6.24
C PRO A 205 -10.31 -20.32 4.90
N PRO A 206 -11.42 -19.73 4.44
CA PRO A 206 -11.39 -18.81 3.33
C PRO A 206 -10.41 -17.68 3.54
N VAL A 207 -9.67 -17.39 2.48
CA VAL A 207 -8.67 -16.32 2.46
C VAL A 207 -9.19 -15.18 1.60
N ILE A 208 -9.36 -14.02 2.21
CA ILE A 208 -9.60 -12.76 1.53
C ILE A 208 -8.29 -11.99 1.51
N ARG A 209 -7.77 -11.68 0.32
CA ARG A 209 -6.61 -10.81 0.19
C ARG A 209 -7.04 -9.38 -0.08
N VAL A 210 -6.58 -8.44 0.75
CA VAL A 210 -6.81 -7.01 0.53
C VAL A 210 -5.77 -6.50 -0.46
N ASN A 211 -6.23 -5.99 -1.59
CA ASN A 211 -5.36 -5.47 -2.65
C ASN A 211 -5.02 -4.00 -2.40
N HIS A 212 -4.21 -3.73 -1.38
CA HIS A 212 -3.70 -2.37 -1.08
C HIS A 212 -2.53 -1.94 -1.97
N GLY A 213 -1.82 -2.91 -2.55
CA GLY A 213 -0.70 -2.74 -3.49
C GLY A 213 -1.15 -3.06 -4.91
N ASP A 214 -2.24 -2.43 -5.35
CA ASP A 214 -2.90 -2.81 -6.62
C ASP A 214 -2.08 -2.48 -7.86
N ASN A 215 -1.16 -1.52 -7.76
CA ASN A 215 -0.21 -1.10 -8.78
C ASN A 215 1.14 -1.84 -8.73
N CYS A 216 1.38 -2.74 -7.78
CA CYS A 216 2.67 -3.43 -7.63
C CYS A 216 2.52 -4.96 -7.57
N PHE A 217 3.64 -5.66 -7.73
CA PHE A 217 3.71 -7.12 -7.59
C PHE A 217 3.20 -7.56 -6.21
N TRP A 218 2.51 -8.69 -6.10
CA TRP A 218 2.34 -9.36 -4.80
C TRP A 218 2.07 -10.87 -4.90
N PHE A 219 2.30 -11.58 -3.78
CA PHE A 219 1.93 -13.01 -3.60
C PHE A 219 0.54 -13.23 -2.99
N GLY A 220 -0.02 -14.41 -3.21
CA GLY A 220 -1.31 -14.89 -2.69
C GLY A 220 -2.36 -15.13 -3.77
N VAL A 221 -2.03 -15.01 -5.07
CA VAL A 221 -2.98 -15.28 -6.16
C VAL A 221 -3.48 -16.73 -6.04
N SER A 222 -2.56 -17.65 -5.74
CA SER A 222 -2.86 -19.07 -5.61
C SER A 222 -3.67 -19.44 -4.38
N THR A 223 -3.75 -18.58 -3.36
CA THR A 223 -4.37 -18.90 -2.06
C THR A 223 -5.59 -18.07 -1.73
N SER A 224 -5.85 -16.98 -2.47
CA SER A 224 -6.97 -16.06 -2.20
C SER A 224 -8.27 -16.57 -2.81
N ASP A 225 -9.28 -16.84 -1.99
CA ASP A 225 -10.62 -17.17 -2.46
C ASP A 225 -11.35 -15.94 -2.98
N ILE A 226 -11.11 -14.78 -2.34
CA ILE A 226 -11.54 -13.44 -2.77
C ILE A 226 -10.35 -12.49 -2.75
N VAL A 227 -10.28 -11.60 -3.74
CA VAL A 227 -9.43 -10.40 -3.74
C VAL A 227 -10.33 -9.18 -3.51
N ALA A 228 -10.13 -8.51 -2.39
CA ALA A 228 -10.85 -7.32 -1.97
C ALA A 228 -10.07 -6.06 -2.42
N ASN A 229 -10.55 -5.41 -3.46
CA ASN A 229 -9.90 -4.26 -4.09
C ASN A 229 -10.43 -2.96 -3.51
N LEU A 230 -9.50 -2.03 -3.27
CA LEU A 230 -9.83 -0.73 -2.69
C LEU A 230 -10.34 0.27 -3.73
N ARG A 231 -10.08 0.04 -5.03
CA ARG A 231 -10.48 0.89 -6.15
C ARG A 231 -10.72 0.11 -7.44
N VAL A 232 -11.42 0.76 -8.38
CA VAL A 232 -11.95 0.14 -9.60
C VAL A 232 -10.82 -0.29 -10.55
N SER A 233 -9.87 0.60 -10.85
CA SER A 233 -8.68 0.31 -11.64
C SER A 233 -7.85 -0.83 -11.06
N GLY A 234 -7.73 -0.89 -9.72
CA GLY A 234 -7.07 -1.97 -9.01
C GLY A 234 -7.74 -3.32 -9.22
N MET A 235 -9.09 -3.35 -9.22
CA MET A 235 -9.89 -4.53 -9.55
C MET A 235 -9.70 -4.96 -11.02
N TYR A 236 -9.71 -4.01 -11.96
CA TYR A 236 -9.47 -4.33 -13.37
C TYR A 236 -8.06 -4.87 -13.63
N LEU A 237 -7.02 -4.29 -13.01
CA LEU A 237 -5.67 -4.84 -13.10
C LEU A 237 -5.57 -6.22 -12.43
N SER A 238 -6.22 -6.42 -11.27
CA SER A 238 -6.29 -7.71 -10.61
C SER A 238 -6.87 -8.78 -11.57
N GLN A 239 -7.95 -8.48 -12.26
CA GLN A 239 -8.54 -9.40 -13.25
C GLN A 239 -7.61 -9.63 -14.45
N ASN A 240 -7.18 -8.55 -15.10
CA ASN A 240 -6.51 -8.62 -16.40
C ASN A 240 -5.04 -9.05 -16.32
N ARG A 241 -4.37 -8.81 -15.19
CA ARG A 241 -2.91 -8.97 -15.05
C ARG A 241 -2.50 -9.96 -13.98
N ARG A 242 -3.39 -10.31 -13.05
CA ARG A 242 -3.16 -11.37 -12.05
C ARG A 242 -4.02 -12.62 -12.31
N GLY A 243 -4.88 -12.61 -13.33
CA GLY A 243 -5.71 -13.76 -13.69
C GLY A 243 -6.79 -14.09 -12.66
N ILE A 244 -7.20 -13.11 -11.84
CA ILE A 244 -8.24 -13.30 -10.83
C ILE A 244 -9.62 -13.32 -11.50
N GLU A 245 -10.35 -14.40 -11.31
CA GLU A 245 -11.72 -14.58 -11.82
C GLU A 245 -12.63 -13.43 -11.36
N LYS A 246 -13.56 -13.03 -12.24
CA LYS A 246 -14.46 -11.88 -11.99
C LYS A 246 -15.28 -12.06 -10.70
N GLU A 247 -15.82 -13.25 -10.44
CA GLU A 247 -16.58 -13.55 -9.21
C GLU A 247 -15.74 -13.50 -7.93
N ARG A 248 -14.41 -13.60 -8.03
CA ARG A 248 -13.48 -13.50 -6.90
C ARG A 248 -12.93 -12.09 -6.70
N ASN A 249 -13.23 -11.18 -7.61
CA ASN A 249 -12.72 -9.82 -7.62
C ASN A 249 -13.83 -8.89 -7.11
N MET A 250 -13.73 -8.48 -5.85
CA MET A 250 -14.74 -7.65 -5.20
C MET A 250 -14.18 -6.29 -4.84
N LEU A 251 -15.04 -5.26 -4.82
CA LEU A 251 -14.70 -3.93 -4.34
C LEU A 251 -15.08 -3.80 -2.87
N ILE A 252 -14.14 -3.32 -2.06
CA ILE A 252 -14.42 -2.77 -0.73
C ILE A 252 -13.76 -1.39 -0.63
N PRO A 253 -14.53 -0.32 -0.48
CA PRO A 253 -13.96 1.00 -0.22
C PRO A 253 -13.07 0.95 1.03
N THR A 254 -11.97 1.71 1.06
CA THR A 254 -11.24 1.87 2.34
C THR A 254 -12.19 2.40 3.38
N VAL A 255 -12.10 1.90 4.60
CA VAL A 255 -12.95 2.42 5.67
C VAL A 255 -12.44 3.78 6.14
N LEU A 256 -13.37 4.72 6.26
CA LEU A 256 -13.11 6.06 6.80
C LEU A 256 -13.84 6.24 8.13
N GLU A 257 -13.33 7.15 8.94
CA GLU A 257 -14.05 7.63 10.11
C GLU A 257 -14.90 8.83 9.72
N PRO A 258 -15.99 9.13 10.45
CA PRO A 258 -16.73 10.36 10.24
C PRO A 258 -15.83 11.58 10.47
N PHE A 259 -15.71 12.44 9.46
CA PHE A 259 -15.02 13.73 9.57
C PHE A 259 -16.06 14.84 9.68
N TYR A 260 -15.90 15.70 10.69
CA TYR A 260 -16.75 16.86 10.90
C TYR A 260 -15.90 18.11 11.08
N ARG A 261 -16.36 19.22 10.51
CA ARG A 261 -15.79 20.54 10.82
C ARG A 261 -16.14 20.90 12.26
N THR A 262 -15.12 21.11 13.08
CA THR A 262 -15.22 21.64 14.44
C THR A 262 -14.93 23.14 14.49
N LEU A 263 -14.29 23.69 13.44
CA LEU A 263 -14.07 25.11 13.22
C LEU A 263 -14.78 25.57 11.95
N SER A 264 -15.28 26.80 11.96
CA SER A 264 -15.59 27.47 10.69
C SER A 264 -14.31 27.64 9.87
N ARG A 265 -14.47 27.75 8.55
CA ARG A 265 -13.33 27.94 7.65
C ARG A 265 -12.53 29.21 7.98
N ALA A 266 -13.21 30.29 8.36
CA ALA A 266 -12.59 31.55 8.74
C ALA A 266 -11.77 31.43 10.03
N GLU A 267 -12.26 30.74 11.05
CA GLU A 267 -11.53 30.48 12.30
C GLU A 267 -10.31 29.58 12.06
N ALA A 268 -10.45 28.55 11.21
CA ALA A 268 -9.33 27.69 10.86
C ALA A 268 -8.24 28.47 10.10
N LYS A 269 -8.60 29.35 9.16
CA LYS A 269 -7.66 30.25 8.48
C LYS A 269 -6.95 31.19 9.45
N GLU A 270 -7.68 31.80 10.38
CA GLU A 270 -7.10 32.69 11.39
C GLU A 270 -6.08 31.97 12.27
N LYS A 271 -6.37 30.74 12.70
CA LYS A 271 -5.41 29.90 13.45
C LYS A 271 -4.14 29.57 12.66
N LEU A 272 -4.22 29.54 11.33
CA LEU A 272 -3.07 29.35 10.44
C LEU A 272 -2.38 30.67 10.08
N GLY A 273 -2.83 31.81 10.61
CA GLY A 273 -2.29 33.13 10.26
C GLY A 273 -2.70 33.62 8.87
N LEU A 274 -3.76 33.05 8.29
CA LEU A 274 -4.26 33.39 6.95
C LEU A 274 -5.44 34.37 7.04
N ALA A 275 -5.57 35.23 6.02
CA ALA A 275 -6.71 36.14 5.92
C ALA A 275 -8.03 35.35 5.78
N LYS A 276 -9.06 35.75 6.55
CA LYS A 276 -10.37 35.08 6.59
C LYS A 276 -11.04 34.98 5.21
N ASN A 277 -10.86 36.01 4.38
CA ASN A 277 -11.46 36.13 3.04
C ASN A 277 -10.56 35.60 1.91
N SER A 278 -9.41 35.02 2.22
CA SER A 278 -8.57 34.37 1.19
C SER A 278 -9.28 33.14 0.61
N VAL A 279 -8.88 32.69 -0.58
CA VAL A 279 -9.27 31.38 -1.13
C VAL A 279 -8.09 30.44 -0.99
N LEU A 280 -8.21 29.46 -0.09
CA LEU A 280 -7.14 28.53 0.24
C LEU A 280 -7.20 27.28 -0.65
N LEU A 281 -6.22 27.14 -1.53
CA LEU A 281 -5.93 25.94 -2.29
C LEU A 281 -5.02 25.05 -1.44
N LEU A 282 -5.45 23.82 -1.17
CA LEU A 282 -4.73 22.88 -0.30
C LEU A 282 -4.24 21.67 -1.07
N SER A 283 -3.00 21.25 -0.85
CA SER A 283 -2.51 19.93 -1.26
C SER A 283 -1.75 19.24 -0.12
N ILE A 284 -2.02 17.95 0.12
CA ILE A 284 -1.38 17.17 1.19
C ILE A 284 -0.89 15.82 0.64
N ALA A 285 0.42 15.61 0.64
CA ALA A 285 1.02 14.39 0.12
C ALA A 285 2.43 14.16 0.67
N ARG A 286 2.96 12.93 0.58
CA ARG A 286 4.36 12.66 0.96
C ARG A 286 5.32 13.31 -0.05
N PRO A 287 6.53 13.74 0.36
CA PRO A 287 7.50 14.40 -0.53
C PRO A 287 7.71 13.73 -1.90
N PRO A 288 7.86 12.39 -2.02
CA PRO A 288 8.08 11.74 -3.32
C PRO A 288 6.93 11.92 -4.32
N LYS A 289 5.76 12.37 -3.88
CA LYS A 289 4.59 12.59 -4.75
C LYS A 289 4.59 13.93 -5.48
N TYR A 290 5.45 14.86 -5.07
CA TYR A 290 5.57 16.20 -5.67
C TYR A 290 6.79 16.35 -6.59
N ARG A 291 7.38 15.23 -7.06
CA ARG A 291 8.51 15.24 -7.97
C ARG A 291 8.19 16.06 -9.23
N SER A 292 9.11 16.93 -9.60
CA SER A 292 8.98 17.79 -10.77
C SER A 292 8.89 17.00 -12.09
N LEU A 293 8.14 17.54 -13.06
CA LEU A 293 7.99 17.03 -14.42
C LEU A 293 8.69 17.99 -15.39
N GLU A 294 9.75 17.54 -16.08
CA GLU A 294 10.59 18.41 -16.95
C GLU A 294 11.14 19.68 -16.27
N GLY A 295 11.44 19.60 -14.97
CA GLY A 295 11.87 20.77 -14.21
C GLY A 295 10.73 21.75 -13.88
N ILE A 296 9.48 21.44 -14.26
CA ILE A 296 8.30 22.14 -13.77
C ILE A 296 7.85 21.45 -12.48
N SER A 297 7.98 22.16 -11.37
CA SER A 297 7.53 21.70 -10.07
C SER A 297 6.02 21.83 -9.90
N PHE A 298 5.48 21.19 -8.86
CA PHE A 298 4.09 21.38 -8.46
C PHE A 298 3.78 22.87 -8.19
N ALA A 299 4.71 23.61 -7.57
CA ALA A 299 4.54 25.04 -7.31
C ALA A 299 4.47 25.88 -8.60
N ASP A 300 5.34 25.59 -9.58
CA ASP A 300 5.42 26.35 -10.83
C ASP A 300 4.09 26.33 -11.60
N THR A 301 3.35 25.22 -11.52
CA THR A 301 2.06 25.08 -12.19
C THR A 301 0.96 26.02 -11.68
N HIS A 302 1.15 26.65 -10.53
CA HIS A 302 0.14 27.53 -9.91
C HIS A 302 0.51 29.01 -9.98
N ILE A 303 1.70 29.38 -10.48
CA ILE A 303 2.18 30.77 -10.51
C ILE A 303 1.21 31.69 -11.26
N GLN A 304 0.81 31.31 -12.49
CA GLN A 304 -0.05 32.15 -13.32
C GLN A 304 -1.44 32.34 -12.69
N LEU A 305 -1.98 31.28 -12.11
CA LEU A 305 -3.25 31.33 -11.37
C LEU A 305 -3.17 32.30 -10.19
N LEU A 306 -2.11 32.21 -9.38
CA LEU A 306 -1.93 33.08 -8.21
C LEU A 306 -1.68 34.53 -8.62
N LYS A 307 -1.01 34.80 -9.74
CA LYS A 307 -0.91 36.17 -10.30
C LYS A 307 -2.25 36.74 -10.74
N LYS A 308 -3.18 35.89 -11.18
CA LYS A 308 -4.52 36.30 -11.61
C LYS A 308 -5.46 36.61 -10.43
N TYR A 309 -5.28 35.95 -9.29
CA TYR A 309 -6.15 36.08 -8.11
C TYR A 309 -5.36 36.40 -6.84
N ASP A 310 -5.33 37.68 -6.47
CA ASP A 310 -4.59 38.17 -5.30
C ASP A 310 -5.07 37.56 -3.97
N GLN A 311 -6.36 37.21 -3.89
CA GLN A 311 -6.95 36.57 -2.71
C GLN A 311 -6.61 35.08 -2.58
N ALA A 312 -6.07 34.43 -3.62
CA ALA A 312 -5.76 33.00 -3.60
C ALA A 312 -4.41 32.72 -2.93
N ILE A 313 -4.37 31.65 -2.14
CA ILE A 313 -3.18 31.15 -1.44
C ILE A 313 -3.07 29.65 -1.71
N LEU A 314 -1.87 29.18 -2.06
CA LEU A 314 -1.56 27.76 -2.15
C LEU A 314 -0.83 27.31 -0.89
N LEU A 315 -1.40 26.36 -0.16
CA LEU A 315 -0.75 25.72 0.99
C LEU A 315 -0.51 24.24 0.69
N VAL A 316 0.75 23.83 0.76
CA VAL A 316 1.21 22.47 0.46
C VAL A 316 1.83 21.86 1.71
N VAL A 317 1.25 20.76 2.20
CA VAL A 317 1.75 20.03 3.37
C VAL A 317 2.43 18.74 2.92
N GLY A 318 3.67 18.53 3.36
CA GLY A 318 4.42 17.33 3.02
C GLY A 318 5.86 17.55 2.61
N PRO A 319 6.12 18.24 1.48
CA PRO A 319 7.44 18.27 0.86
C PRO A 319 8.48 18.99 1.74
N GLY A 320 8.06 19.99 2.52
CA GLY A 320 8.99 20.74 3.35
C GLY A 320 10.11 21.36 2.51
N GLU A 321 11.34 20.94 2.77
CA GLU A 321 12.56 21.40 2.05
C GLU A 321 13.03 20.39 0.98
N SER A 322 12.23 19.37 0.66
CA SER A 322 12.65 18.31 -0.28
C SER A 322 12.77 18.76 -1.73
N GLU A 323 12.10 19.86 -2.08
CA GLU A 323 12.10 20.46 -3.41
C GLU A 323 12.36 21.96 -3.26
N ASP A 324 13.10 22.56 -4.20
CA ASP A 324 13.35 24.01 -4.19
C ASP A 324 12.24 24.74 -4.97
N TRP A 325 11.30 25.34 -4.23
CA TRP A 325 10.22 26.16 -4.79
C TRP A 325 10.42 27.66 -4.53
N SER A 326 11.65 28.08 -4.17
CA SER A 326 11.94 29.47 -3.77
C SER A 326 11.59 30.49 -4.85
N ALA A 327 11.87 30.18 -6.13
CA ALA A 327 11.53 31.04 -7.26
C ALA A 327 10.01 31.25 -7.39
N ALA A 328 9.22 30.18 -7.34
CA ALA A 328 7.75 30.24 -7.39
C ALA A 328 7.17 31.01 -6.19
N ILE A 329 7.73 30.81 -5.00
CA ILE A 329 7.34 31.54 -3.78
C ILE A 329 7.62 33.04 -3.94
N GLN A 330 8.79 33.42 -4.45
CA GLN A 330 9.15 34.82 -4.68
C GLN A 330 8.22 35.47 -5.71
N GLU A 331 7.97 34.79 -6.83
CA GLU A 331 7.13 35.28 -7.93
C GLU A 331 5.66 35.48 -7.53
N THR A 332 5.20 34.75 -6.50
CA THR A 332 3.85 34.84 -5.94
C THR A 332 3.78 35.67 -4.65
N GLN A 333 4.87 36.36 -4.30
CA GLN A 333 4.97 37.21 -3.10
C GLN A 333 4.65 36.45 -1.80
N GLY A 334 5.10 35.20 -1.69
CA GLY A 334 4.93 34.38 -0.48
C GLY A 334 3.57 33.67 -0.37
N ARG A 335 2.70 33.74 -1.39
CA ARG A 335 1.38 33.09 -1.38
C ARG A 335 1.40 31.59 -1.69
N ILE A 336 2.57 31.04 -1.99
CA ILE A 336 2.84 29.60 -1.93
C ILE A 336 3.49 29.31 -0.57
N ILE A 337 2.79 28.55 0.27
CA ILE A 337 3.21 28.18 1.62
C ILE A 337 3.52 26.68 1.62
N VAL A 338 4.73 26.32 2.01
CA VAL A 338 5.20 24.93 2.03
C VAL A 338 5.49 24.50 3.46
N LEU A 339 4.87 23.40 3.89
CA LEU A 339 5.03 22.84 5.22
C LEU A 339 5.64 21.44 5.14
N LYS A 340 6.38 21.07 6.19
CA LYS A 340 6.89 19.71 6.38
C LYS A 340 5.72 18.74 6.59
N GLN A 341 5.97 17.47 6.30
CA GLN A 341 5.02 16.40 6.60
C GLN A 341 4.62 16.44 8.08
N THR A 342 3.31 16.34 8.34
CA THR A 342 2.72 16.31 9.68
C THR A 342 1.54 15.33 9.73
N GLU A 343 1.28 14.80 10.91
CA GLU A 343 0.14 13.92 11.18
C GLU A 343 -1.13 14.70 11.53
N ASP A 344 -0.99 15.92 12.07
CA ASP A 344 -2.12 16.80 12.36
C ASP A 344 -2.51 17.60 11.11
N THR A 345 -3.28 16.96 10.24
CA THR A 345 -3.73 17.55 8.97
C THR A 345 -5.11 18.20 9.04
N SER A 346 -5.85 17.97 10.14
CA SER A 346 -7.25 18.37 10.30
C SER A 346 -7.43 19.89 10.13
N ILE A 347 -6.56 20.70 10.73
CA ILE A 347 -6.66 22.16 10.64
C ILE A 347 -6.59 22.68 9.20
N PHE A 348 -5.79 22.04 8.34
CA PHE A 348 -5.65 22.45 6.95
C PHE A 348 -6.91 22.14 6.15
N TYR A 349 -7.49 20.93 6.31
CA TYR A 349 -8.75 20.58 5.66
C TYR A 349 -9.91 21.49 6.12
N GLN A 350 -9.91 21.89 7.40
CA GLN A 350 -10.87 22.86 7.92
C GLN A 350 -10.68 24.26 7.33
N ALA A 351 -9.46 24.69 7.05
CA ALA A 351 -9.20 26.01 6.46
C ALA A 351 -9.44 26.06 4.94
N ALA A 352 -9.30 24.94 4.25
CA ALA A 352 -9.28 24.89 2.78
C ALA A 352 -10.63 25.24 2.13
N ASP A 353 -10.54 25.83 0.94
CA ASP A 353 -11.66 26.09 0.04
C ASP A 353 -11.69 25.08 -1.13
N ILE A 354 -10.52 24.69 -1.63
CA ILE A 354 -10.36 23.78 -2.77
C ILE A 354 -9.21 22.81 -2.45
N TYR A 355 -9.38 21.52 -2.75
CA TYR A 355 -8.31 20.54 -2.62
C TYR A 355 -7.73 20.17 -3.98
N LEU A 356 -6.40 20.18 -4.06
CA LEU A 356 -5.60 19.87 -5.23
C LEU A 356 -4.83 18.59 -4.97
N ASP A 357 -5.05 17.57 -5.80
CA ASP A 357 -4.31 16.32 -5.73
C ASP A 357 -2.85 16.53 -6.16
N SER A 358 -1.94 15.74 -5.55
CA SER A 358 -0.55 15.73 -5.99
C SER A 358 -0.43 15.08 -7.36
N PHE A 359 0.50 15.59 -8.18
CA PHE A 359 0.87 14.98 -9.46
C PHE A 359 2.42 15.01 -9.59
N PRO A 360 3.05 14.05 -10.31
CA PRO A 360 2.45 12.98 -11.12
C PRO A 360 1.86 11.81 -10.32
N PHE A 361 2.07 11.77 -9.01
CA PHE A 361 1.59 10.68 -8.16
C PHE A 361 0.39 11.12 -7.32
N VAL A 362 -0.77 10.49 -7.52
CA VAL A 362 -2.01 10.81 -6.82
C VAL A 362 -2.00 10.46 -5.31
N SER A 363 -2.70 11.25 -4.51
CA SER A 363 -2.89 10.98 -3.07
C SER A 363 -4.35 10.70 -2.73
N ILE A 364 -4.78 9.51 -3.12
CA ILE A 364 -6.17 9.04 -2.99
C ILE A 364 -6.72 9.13 -1.56
N THR A 365 -5.93 8.78 -0.55
CA THR A 365 -6.38 8.90 0.86
C THR A 365 -6.56 10.36 1.27
N SER A 366 -5.69 11.26 0.82
CA SER A 366 -5.81 12.69 1.10
C SER A 366 -7.02 13.31 0.38
N LEU A 367 -7.34 12.84 -0.84
CA LEU A 367 -8.55 13.21 -1.57
C LEU A 367 -9.81 12.79 -0.80
N LEU A 368 -9.86 11.57 -0.28
CA LEU A 368 -10.98 11.09 0.53
C LEU A 368 -11.13 11.90 1.84
N GLU A 369 -10.04 12.18 2.53
CA GLU A 369 -10.06 13.03 3.73
C GLU A 369 -10.58 14.43 3.39
N ALA A 370 -10.01 15.08 2.36
CA ALA A 370 -10.44 16.39 1.90
C ALA A 370 -11.92 16.44 1.50
N GLY A 371 -12.38 15.46 0.72
CA GLY A 371 -13.78 15.36 0.29
C GLY A 371 -14.72 15.15 1.48
N SER A 372 -14.26 14.45 2.53
CA SER A 372 -15.03 14.29 3.77
C SER A 372 -15.23 15.61 4.53
N TYR A 373 -14.40 16.63 4.30
CA TYR A 373 -14.60 18.01 4.81
C TYR A 373 -15.45 18.89 3.87
N GLY A 374 -16.06 18.32 2.83
CA GLY A 374 -16.87 19.05 1.86
C GLY A 374 -16.04 19.95 0.96
N LEU A 375 -14.83 19.53 0.59
CA LEU A 375 -13.99 20.25 -0.35
C LEU A 375 -14.24 19.74 -1.78
N PRO A 376 -14.38 20.63 -2.78
CA PRO A 376 -14.26 20.22 -4.16
C PRO A 376 -12.82 19.75 -4.43
N LEU A 377 -12.73 18.67 -5.19
CA LEU A 377 -11.50 17.96 -5.45
C LEU A 377 -11.09 18.15 -6.91
N VAL A 378 -9.85 18.54 -7.16
CA VAL A 378 -9.28 18.66 -8.50
C VAL A 378 -8.02 17.81 -8.60
N THR A 379 -7.96 16.96 -9.62
CA THR A 379 -6.77 16.15 -9.93
C THR A 379 -6.37 16.31 -11.39
N ARG A 380 -5.06 16.24 -11.65
CA ARG A 380 -4.51 16.24 -12.99
C ARG A 380 -4.11 14.82 -13.38
N TYR A 381 -4.70 14.32 -14.46
CA TYR A 381 -4.48 12.98 -14.98
C TYR A 381 -4.08 13.08 -16.47
N PRO A 382 -2.78 13.23 -16.77
CA PRO A 382 -2.29 13.41 -18.14
C PRO A 382 -2.06 12.09 -18.89
N TYR A 383 -2.44 10.95 -18.30
CA TYR A 383 -2.18 9.62 -18.86
C TYR A 383 -3.29 9.18 -19.83
N SER A 384 -2.98 8.16 -20.63
CA SER A 384 -3.94 7.50 -21.52
C SER A 384 -5.05 6.80 -20.74
N ASP A 385 -6.09 6.37 -21.45
CA ASP A 385 -7.18 5.60 -20.84
C ASP A 385 -6.71 4.21 -20.36
N GLY A 386 -5.56 3.67 -20.79
CA GLY A 386 -5.04 2.39 -20.27
C GLY A 386 -4.28 2.48 -18.93
N CYS A 387 -4.29 3.66 -18.31
CA CYS A 387 -3.45 4.00 -17.17
C CYS A 387 -4.24 4.40 -15.92
N GLU A 388 -5.50 4.01 -15.79
CA GLU A 388 -6.40 4.56 -14.76
C GLU A 388 -5.89 4.32 -13.34
N ILE A 389 -5.07 3.28 -13.16
CA ILE A 389 -4.37 2.97 -11.90
C ILE A 389 -3.44 4.10 -11.42
N LEU A 390 -2.95 4.94 -12.33
CA LEU A 390 -2.14 6.11 -12.02
C LEU A 390 -3.00 7.31 -11.60
N GLY A 391 -4.31 7.23 -11.78
CA GLY A 391 -5.30 8.22 -11.34
C GLY A 391 -5.96 7.85 -10.01
N ALA A 392 -6.80 8.77 -9.52
CA ALA A 392 -7.63 8.55 -8.35
C ALA A 392 -9.07 8.14 -8.76
N ASP A 393 -9.47 6.93 -8.41
CA ASP A 393 -10.75 6.32 -8.81
C ASP A 393 -11.32 5.41 -7.69
N MET A 394 -11.01 5.77 -6.44
CA MET A 394 -11.59 5.11 -5.29
C MET A 394 -13.12 5.27 -5.30
N PRO A 395 -13.89 4.27 -4.83
CA PRO A 395 -15.35 4.39 -4.74
C PRO A 395 -15.72 5.70 -4.05
N GLY A 396 -16.74 6.40 -4.56
CA GLY A 396 -17.16 7.69 -4.01
C GLY A 396 -16.39 8.92 -4.49
N LEU A 397 -15.20 8.77 -5.09
CA LEU A 397 -14.51 9.88 -5.78
C LEU A 397 -14.95 10.02 -7.24
N ASP A 398 -15.19 8.89 -7.92
CA ASP A 398 -15.59 8.92 -9.33
C ASP A 398 -16.93 9.66 -9.52
N GLY A 399 -17.00 10.50 -10.56
CA GLY A 399 -18.09 11.46 -10.78
C GLY A 399 -18.22 12.60 -9.74
N ASN A 400 -17.38 12.64 -8.70
CA ASN A 400 -17.42 13.61 -7.60
C ASN A 400 -16.08 14.34 -7.40
N MET A 401 -15.19 14.23 -8.38
CA MET A 401 -13.90 14.92 -8.44
C MET A 401 -13.72 15.42 -9.87
N ILE A 402 -13.19 16.64 -10.02
CA ILE A 402 -12.86 17.17 -11.33
C ILE A 402 -11.49 16.62 -11.75
N ARG A 403 -11.50 15.80 -12.79
CA ARG A 403 -10.29 15.26 -13.41
C ARG A 403 -10.02 16.02 -14.70
N VAL A 404 -8.86 16.66 -14.78
CA VAL A 404 -8.41 17.39 -15.97
C VAL A 404 -7.19 16.71 -16.58
N ARG A 405 -7.00 16.86 -17.90
CA ARG A 405 -5.86 16.25 -18.61
C ARG A 405 -4.70 17.21 -18.78
N ASP A 406 -4.99 18.45 -19.15
CA ASP A 406 -4.00 19.45 -19.50
C ASP A 406 -4.02 20.68 -18.58
N THR A 407 -2.95 21.47 -18.66
CA THR A 407 -2.73 22.64 -17.79
C THR A 407 -3.72 23.77 -18.04
N LYS A 408 -4.21 23.95 -19.27
CA LYS A 408 -5.19 25.01 -19.58
C LYS A 408 -6.55 24.68 -18.98
N GLU A 409 -6.99 23.43 -19.13
CA GLU A 409 -8.20 22.93 -18.48
C GLU A 409 -8.08 23.03 -16.96
N TYR A 410 -6.93 22.65 -16.40
CA TYR A 410 -6.63 22.79 -14.97
C TYR A 410 -6.79 24.24 -14.50
N GLU A 411 -6.15 25.20 -15.16
CA GLU A 411 -6.24 26.61 -14.81
C GLU A 411 -7.68 27.15 -14.92
N ALA A 412 -8.40 26.78 -15.99
CA ALA A 412 -9.79 27.21 -16.19
C ALA A 412 -10.73 26.70 -15.10
N ILE A 413 -10.57 25.44 -14.69
CA ILE A 413 -11.35 24.85 -13.58
C ILE A 413 -11.02 25.55 -12.26
N LEU A 414 -9.74 25.78 -11.97
CA LEU A 414 -9.34 26.45 -10.74
C LEU A 414 -9.83 27.91 -10.70
N SER A 415 -9.74 28.63 -11.82
CA SER A 415 -10.36 29.95 -11.99
C SER A 415 -11.84 29.95 -11.62
N ARG A 416 -12.62 29.03 -12.19
CA ARG A 416 -14.06 28.92 -11.91
C ARG A 416 -14.33 28.61 -10.43
N LEU A 417 -13.56 27.70 -9.84
CA LEU A 417 -13.72 27.35 -8.42
C LEU A 417 -13.34 28.52 -7.48
N ILE A 418 -12.40 29.38 -7.88
CA ILE A 418 -12.03 30.59 -7.12
C ILE A 418 -13.14 31.63 -7.19
N GLU A 419 -13.69 31.86 -8.39
CA GLU A 419 -14.69 32.91 -8.67
C GLU A 419 -16.12 32.56 -8.23
N ASP A 420 -16.53 31.30 -8.37
CA ASP A 420 -17.90 30.85 -8.11
C ASP A 420 -17.98 30.02 -6.81
N GLU A 421 -18.23 30.72 -5.70
CA GLU A 421 -18.41 30.10 -4.39
C GLU A 421 -19.59 29.11 -4.35
N LYS A 422 -20.69 29.40 -5.04
CA LYS A 422 -21.87 28.52 -5.03
C LYS A 422 -21.55 27.19 -5.72
N PHE A 423 -20.87 27.24 -6.85
CA PHE A 423 -20.39 26.04 -7.54
C PHE A 423 -19.39 25.25 -6.70
N ARG A 424 -18.43 25.95 -6.06
CA ARG A 424 -17.44 25.37 -5.16
C ARG A 424 -18.10 24.60 -4.00
N LEU A 425 -19.09 25.21 -3.34
CA LEU A 425 -19.82 24.60 -2.22
C LEU A 425 -20.70 23.42 -2.69
N PHE A 426 -21.42 23.59 -3.80
CA PHE A 426 -22.26 22.53 -4.36
C PHE A 426 -21.47 21.25 -4.66
N LEU A 427 -20.30 21.38 -5.29
CA LEU A 427 -19.42 20.24 -5.56
C LEU A 427 -18.91 19.60 -4.28
N GLY A 428 -18.41 20.40 -3.33
CA GLY A 428 -17.91 19.89 -2.05
C GLY A 428 -18.97 19.10 -1.27
N GLU A 429 -20.20 19.59 -1.21
CA GLU A 429 -21.32 18.91 -0.55
C GLU A 429 -21.69 17.59 -1.24
N ALA A 430 -21.70 17.57 -2.58
CA ALA A 430 -21.95 16.35 -3.35
C ALA A 430 -20.88 15.29 -3.08
N THR A 431 -19.60 15.69 -3.11
CA THR A 431 -18.46 14.81 -2.82
C THR A 431 -18.53 14.26 -1.39
N GLN A 432 -18.78 15.10 -0.39
CA GLN A 432 -18.88 14.66 1.01
C GLN A 432 -19.98 13.62 1.18
N ARG A 433 -21.18 13.90 0.65
CA ARG A 433 -22.32 12.98 0.73
C ARG A 433 -21.95 11.62 0.15
N LYS A 434 -21.34 11.60 -1.03
CA LYS A 434 -20.98 10.34 -1.69
C LYS A 434 -19.94 9.56 -0.92
N ILE A 435 -18.94 10.24 -0.36
CA ILE A 435 -17.91 9.59 0.48
C ILE A 435 -18.54 9.01 1.75
N THR A 436 -19.38 9.76 2.46
CA THR A 436 -20.06 9.28 3.68
C THR A 436 -20.94 8.06 3.36
N GLU A 437 -21.70 8.09 2.28
CA GLU A 437 -22.53 6.97 1.84
C GLU A 437 -21.72 5.71 1.52
N THR A 438 -20.45 5.84 1.11
CA THR A 438 -19.67 4.72 0.56
C THR A 438 -18.69 4.14 1.58
N HIS A 439 -18.07 4.97 2.41
CA HIS A 439 -16.92 4.59 3.24
C HIS A 439 -17.24 4.40 4.73
N ILE A 440 -18.47 4.74 5.17
CA ILE A 440 -18.81 4.90 6.58
C ILE A 440 -20.11 4.15 6.92
N GLY A 441 -20.18 3.61 8.13
CA GLY A 441 -21.37 2.99 8.70
C GLY A 441 -21.90 1.77 7.95
N ASN A 442 -23.24 1.67 7.90
CA ASN A 442 -23.96 0.49 7.46
C ASN A 442 -23.74 0.13 5.99
N ASN A 443 -23.49 1.11 5.13
CA ASN A 443 -23.26 0.84 3.71
C ASN A 443 -21.94 0.11 3.47
N TRP A 444 -20.88 0.54 4.16
CA TRP A 444 -19.61 -0.17 4.13
C TRP A 444 -19.73 -1.56 4.77
N LEU A 445 -20.45 -1.69 5.89
CA LEU A 445 -20.70 -2.98 6.54
C LEU A 445 -21.48 -3.95 5.65
N LYS A 446 -22.40 -3.47 4.83
CA LYS A 446 -23.10 -4.29 3.84
C LYS A 446 -22.12 -4.88 2.82
N LEU A 447 -21.23 -4.06 2.27
CA LEU A 447 -20.19 -4.52 1.32
C LEU A 447 -19.24 -5.53 1.98
N LEU A 448 -18.88 -5.31 3.24
CA LEU A 448 -18.08 -6.25 4.02
C LEU A 448 -18.79 -7.60 4.19
N ASN A 449 -20.06 -7.58 4.58
CA ASN A 449 -20.87 -8.78 4.74
C ASN A 449 -21.01 -9.54 3.42
N ASP A 450 -21.16 -8.83 2.30
CA ASP A 450 -21.21 -9.44 0.96
C ASP A 450 -19.89 -10.14 0.64
N ILE A 451 -18.74 -9.54 0.94
CA ILE A 451 -17.43 -10.18 0.73
C ILE A 451 -17.27 -11.44 1.58
N TYR A 452 -17.63 -11.37 2.86
CA TYR A 452 -17.60 -12.52 3.76
C TYR A 452 -18.52 -13.65 3.29
N PHE A 453 -19.71 -13.30 2.82
CA PHE A 453 -20.64 -14.26 2.25
C PHE A 453 -20.07 -14.93 0.99
N HIS A 454 -19.53 -14.16 0.03
CA HIS A 454 -18.95 -14.72 -1.20
C HIS A 454 -17.74 -15.60 -0.92
N ALA A 455 -16.86 -15.18 -0.01
CA ALA A 455 -15.74 -16.01 0.45
C ALA A 455 -16.20 -17.35 1.05
N SER A 456 -17.46 -17.41 1.51
CA SER A 456 -18.03 -18.62 2.12
C SER A 456 -18.74 -19.58 1.18
N ILE A 457 -19.29 -19.07 0.09
CA ILE A 457 -20.07 -19.89 -0.84
C ILE A 457 -19.28 -20.28 -2.08
N LEU A 458 -18.24 -19.53 -2.45
CA LEU A 458 -17.47 -19.84 -3.64
C LEU A 458 -16.63 -21.10 -3.41
N PRO A 459 -16.50 -21.97 -4.43
CA PRO A 459 -15.52 -23.04 -4.41
C PRO A 459 -14.13 -22.49 -4.10
N ARG A 460 -13.30 -23.26 -3.40
CA ARG A 460 -11.91 -22.89 -3.16
C ARG A 460 -11.22 -22.59 -4.48
N VAL A 461 -10.45 -21.51 -4.54
CA VAL A 461 -9.71 -21.12 -5.76
C VAL A 461 -8.90 -22.30 -6.26
N ASN A 462 -8.87 -22.56 -7.57
CA ASN A 462 -8.07 -23.63 -8.16
C ASN A 462 -7.31 -23.09 -9.36
N ILE A 463 -6.03 -22.76 -9.16
CA ILE A 463 -5.18 -22.30 -10.26
C ILE A 463 -4.61 -23.52 -10.96
N GLN A 464 -5.03 -23.75 -12.20
CA GLN A 464 -4.54 -24.85 -13.03
C GLN A 464 -3.30 -24.44 -13.83
N SER A 465 -2.33 -25.36 -13.83
CA SER A 465 -1.15 -25.48 -14.70
C SER A 465 -0.12 -24.33 -14.76
N PRO A 466 1.19 -24.64 -14.87
CA PRO A 466 2.25 -23.64 -14.94
C PRO A 466 2.16 -22.82 -16.21
N VAL A 467 1.72 -21.57 -16.08
CA VAL A 467 2.03 -20.53 -17.05
C VAL A 467 3.40 -20.00 -16.66
N LYS A 468 4.40 -20.18 -17.54
CA LYS A 468 5.68 -19.49 -17.40
C LYS A 468 5.41 -17.99 -17.36
N ASP A 469 5.97 -17.29 -16.39
CA ASP A 469 5.79 -15.86 -16.25
C ASP A 469 6.32 -15.14 -17.50
N MET A 470 5.47 -14.27 -18.05
CA MET A 470 5.76 -13.47 -19.23
C MET A 470 5.74 -12.00 -18.83
N MET A 471 6.84 -11.28 -19.08
CA MET A 471 6.87 -9.84 -18.86
C MET A 471 5.87 -9.12 -19.77
N PHE A 472 5.26 -8.08 -19.24
CA PHE A 472 4.42 -7.16 -20.00
C PHE A 472 5.12 -5.81 -20.16
N LEU A 473 5.14 -5.31 -21.39
CA LEU A 473 5.83 -4.07 -21.78
C LEU A 473 4.85 -2.96 -22.24
N GLY A 474 3.56 -3.11 -21.94
CA GLY A 474 2.53 -2.14 -22.27
C GLY A 474 2.24 -1.17 -21.13
N GLU A 475 1.24 -0.31 -21.34
CA GLU A 475 0.67 0.53 -20.30
C GLU A 475 -0.23 -0.31 -19.36
N PRO A 476 -0.25 0.00 -18.05
CA PRO A 476 0.46 1.09 -17.38
C PRO A 476 1.92 0.81 -16.99
N ASP A 477 2.38 -0.43 -17.10
CA ASP A 477 3.64 -0.92 -16.50
C ASP A 477 4.87 -0.12 -16.88
N VAL A 478 4.97 0.33 -18.13
CA VAL A 478 6.08 1.15 -18.62
C VAL A 478 6.28 2.44 -17.83
N PHE A 479 5.24 2.94 -17.16
CA PHE A 479 5.37 4.13 -16.30
C PHE A 479 5.80 3.81 -14.87
N PHE A 480 5.63 2.56 -14.40
CA PHE A 480 5.91 2.20 -13.01
C PHE A 480 7.39 2.38 -12.61
N PRO A 481 8.41 2.01 -13.41
CA PRO A 481 9.81 2.27 -13.06
C PRO A 481 10.10 3.74 -12.76
N ARG A 482 9.42 4.67 -13.44
CA ARG A 482 9.61 6.11 -13.25
C ARG A 482 8.79 6.66 -12.08
N ILE A 483 7.53 6.25 -11.98
CA ILE A 483 6.57 6.80 -11.00
C ILE A 483 6.74 6.15 -9.62
N HIS A 484 6.92 4.84 -9.57
CA HIS A 484 6.95 4.03 -8.35
C HIS A 484 8.32 3.42 -8.07
N GLY A 485 9.20 3.36 -9.07
CA GLY A 485 10.48 2.67 -8.97
C GLY A 485 11.42 3.25 -7.93
N PHE A 486 12.11 2.35 -7.24
CA PHE A 486 13.17 2.65 -6.29
C PHE A 486 14.36 1.75 -6.65
N LYS A 487 15.50 2.34 -7.02
CA LYS A 487 16.68 1.56 -7.38
C LYS A 487 17.30 0.98 -6.11
N VAL A 488 17.40 -0.35 -6.06
CA VAL A 488 18.06 -1.08 -4.98
C VAL A 488 18.93 -2.15 -5.63
N GLU A 489 20.18 -2.22 -5.22
CA GLU A 489 21.09 -3.26 -5.69
C GLU A 489 20.68 -4.61 -5.10
N ILE A 490 20.84 -5.68 -5.87
CA ILE A 490 20.40 -7.01 -5.45
C ILE A 490 21.11 -7.43 -4.15
N GLU A 491 22.40 -7.12 -3.99
CA GLU A 491 23.16 -7.39 -2.78
C GLU A 491 22.55 -6.73 -1.55
N GLU A 492 21.98 -5.54 -1.70
CA GLU A 492 21.31 -4.84 -0.60
C GLU A 492 20.03 -5.56 -0.16
N LEU A 493 19.24 -6.06 -1.12
CA LEU A 493 18.08 -6.91 -0.82
C LEU A 493 18.48 -8.17 -0.05
N PHE A 494 19.59 -8.83 -0.44
CA PHE A 494 20.14 -9.96 0.30
C PHE A 494 20.56 -9.56 1.71
N ARG A 495 21.25 -8.43 1.89
CA ARG A 495 21.67 -7.93 3.21
C ARG A 495 20.49 -7.72 4.16
N TRP A 496 19.36 -7.21 3.67
CA TRP A 496 18.15 -7.03 4.48
C TRP A 496 17.56 -8.36 4.98
N HIS A 497 17.80 -9.46 4.28
CA HIS A 497 17.25 -10.79 4.59
C HIS A 497 18.22 -11.74 5.28
N LEU A 498 19.48 -11.36 5.53
CA LEU A 498 20.49 -12.25 6.12
C LEU A 498 20.01 -12.92 7.43
N ASN A 499 19.30 -12.18 8.28
CA ASN A 499 18.89 -12.67 9.60
C ASN A 499 17.79 -13.74 9.55
N VAL A 500 17.12 -13.89 8.40
CA VAL A 500 16.08 -14.91 8.18
C VAL A 500 16.58 -16.07 7.32
N MET A 501 17.75 -15.95 6.69
CA MET A 501 18.39 -17.05 5.95
C MET A 501 18.86 -18.17 6.89
N PRO A 502 18.94 -19.42 6.38
CA PRO A 502 19.67 -20.50 7.06
C PRO A 502 21.11 -20.11 7.42
N ALA A 503 21.64 -20.71 8.49
CA ALA A 503 22.90 -20.27 9.10
C ALA A 503 24.12 -20.42 8.17
N ASP A 504 24.17 -21.49 7.38
CA ASP A 504 25.23 -21.75 6.41
C ASP A 504 25.23 -20.74 5.26
N LEU A 505 24.06 -20.46 4.68
CA LEU A 505 23.90 -19.43 3.64
C LEU A 505 24.20 -18.03 4.18
N ARG A 506 23.70 -17.71 5.36
CA ARG A 506 23.98 -16.43 6.04
C ARG A 506 25.48 -16.22 6.25
N LEU A 507 26.20 -17.24 6.71
CA LEU A 507 27.64 -17.18 6.91
C LEU A 507 28.36 -16.99 5.58
N ARG A 508 27.99 -17.72 4.53
CA ARG A 508 28.58 -17.58 3.19
C ARG A 508 28.40 -16.16 2.65
N PHE A 509 27.17 -15.64 2.65
CA PHE A 509 26.91 -14.27 2.20
C PHE A 509 27.65 -13.21 3.01
N TRP A 510 27.73 -13.39 4.33
CA TRP A 510 28.48 -12.47 5.20
C TRP A 510 29.99 -12.49 4.89
N ILE A 511 30.58 -13.66 4.65
CA ILE A 511 31.98 -13.80 4.23
C ILE A 511 32.19 -13.12 2.87
N ASP A 512 31.31 -13.35 1.91
CA ASP A 512 31.43 -12.78 0.57
C ASP A 512 31.26 -11.25 0.58
N ASP A 513 30.35 -10.71 1.39
CA ASP A 513 30.18 -9.26 1.59
C ASP A 513 31.44 -8.64 2.20
N ILE A 514 32.08 -9.30 3.18
CA ILE A 514 33.36 -8.84 3.76
C ILE A 514 34.49 -8.90 2.75
N LYS A 515 34.57 -9.95 1.93
CA LYS A 515 35.61 -10.06 0.89
C LYS A 515 35.49 -8.93 -0.15
N LYS A 516 34.27 -8.53 -0.49
CA LYS A 516 34.00 -7.47 -1.46
C LYS A 516 34.17 -6.06 -0.87
N ASN A 517 33.62 -5.82 0.32
CA ASN A 517 33.44 -4.47 0.88
C ASN A 517 34.35 -4.17 2.08
N GLY A 518 35.12 -5.16 2.56
CA GLY A 518 35.96 -5.05 3.75
C GLY A 518 35.21 -5.24 5.07
N PHE A 519 35.94 -5.62 6.11
CA PHE A 519 35.41 -5.68 7.48
C PHE A 519 35.47 -4.29 8.11
N THR A 520 34.31 -3.71 8.41
CA THR A 520 34.18 -2.33 8.89
C THR A 520 33.87 -2.23 10.40
N GLY A 521 33.72 -3.37 11.09
CA GLY A 521 33.67 -3.43 12.55
C GLY A 521 32.63 -4.40 13.12
N LEU A 522 32.54 -4.44 14.46
CA LEU A 522 31.67 -5.36 15.22
C LEU A 522 30.17 -5.21 14.88
N SER A 523 29.75 -4.05 14.36
CA SER A 523 28.38 -3.83 13.90
C SER A 523 27.97 -4.75 12.75
N GLN A 524 28.92 -5.28 11.97
CA GLN A 524 28.65 -6.27 10.91
C GLN A 524 28.39 -7.67 11.48
N LEU A 525 28.84 -7.99 12.71
CA LEU A 525 28.55 -9.29 13.34
C LEU A 525 27.06 -9.44 13.66
N LYS A 526 26.32 -8.33 13.78
CA LYS A 526 24.87 -8.37 13.98
C LYS A 526 24.17 -9.13 12.85
N TYR A 527 24.71 -9.17 11.63
CA TYR A 527 24.09 -9.86 10.50
C TYR A 527 24.18 -11.39 10.61
N LEU A 528 25.05 -11.93 11.47
CA LEU A 528 25.12 -13.36 11.75
C LEU A 528 24.06 -13.83 12.75
N LEU A 529 23.51 -12.91 13.56
CA LEU A 529 22.50 -13.25 14.57
C LEU A 529 21.13 -13.53 13.92
N PRO A 530 20.49 -14.67 14.23
CA PRO A 530 19.17 -14.96 13.70
C PRO A 530 18.14 -13.96 14.24
N GLU A 531 17.10 -13.68 13.44
CA GLU A 531 16.09 -12.67 13.77
C GLU A 531 15.46 -12.90 15.15
N TRP A 532 15.12 -14.16 15.50
CA TRP A 532 14.51 -14.47 16.79
C TRP A 532 15.43 -14.16 17.99
N LEU A 533 16.75 -14.25 17.83
CA LEU A 533 17.69 -13.91 18.91
C LEU A 533 17.79 -12.38 19.07
N LYS A 534 17.78 -11.64 17.96
CA LYS A 534 17.65 -10.17 17.99
C LYS A 534 16.35 -9.75 18.65
N PHE A 535 15.27 -10.47 18.38
CA PHE A 535 13.95 -10.24 18.97
C PHE A 535 14.00 -10.33 20.50
N PHE A 536 14.64 -11.37 21.07
CA PHE A 536 14.83 -11.49 22.51
C PHE A 536 15.74 -10.41 23.10
N TYR A 537 16.86 -10.09 22.43
CA TYR A 537 17.75 -9.01 22.86
C TYR A 537 16.98 -7.67 22.99
N LEU A 538 16.14 -7.36 22.00
CA LEU A 538 15.26 -6.20 22.02
C LEU A 538 14.19 -6.29 23.12
N ILE A 539 13.77 -7.46 23.58
CA ILE A 539 12.87 -7.55 24.74
C ILE A 539 13.65 -7.31 26.05
N THR A 540 14.85 -7.87 26.20
CA THR A 540 15.59 -7.90 27.48
C THR A 540 16.22 -6.58 27.90
N GLU A 541 16.68 -5.73 26.97
CA GLU A 541 17.17 -4.38 27.31
C GLU A 541 16.11 -3.56 28.09
N ASN A 542 14.82 -3.82 27.88
CA ASN A 542 13.74 -3.11 28.56
C ASN A 542 13.60 -3.48 30.05
N ASN A 543 13.98 -4.70 30.44
CA ASN A 543 13.92 -5.12 31.84
C ASN A 543 15.08 -4.58 32.68
N PHE A 544 16.14 -4.09 32.04
CA PHE A 544 17.28 -3.48 32.73
C PHE A 544 17.08 -1.98 33.00
N PHE A 545 16.38 -1.27 32.11
CA PHE A 545 16.10 0.17 32.26
C PHE A 545 14.80 0.51 33.02
N HIS A 546 13.93 -0.46 33.28
CA HIS A 546 12.78 -0.31 34.17
C HIS A 546 13.01 -0.87 35.59
N ARG A 547 14.25 -1.25 35.92
CA ARG A 547 14.68 -1.66 37.27
C ARG A 547 15.76 -0.74 37.87
N GLN A 548 15.91 0.48 37.36
CA GLN A 548 16.66 1.55 38.03
C GLN A 548 15.75 2.72 38.36
#